data_AF-A0AAF5CV12-F1
#
_entry.id   AF-A0AAF5CV12-F1
#
_cell.length_a   1.000
_cell.length_b   1.000
_cell.length_c   1.000
_cell.angle_alpha   90.00
_cell.angle_beta   90.00
_cell.angle_gamma   90.00
#
_symmetry.space_group_name_H-M   'P 1'
#
loop_
_entity.id
_entity.type
_entity.pdbx_description
1 polymer ?
#
loop_
_entity_poly.entity_id
_entity_poly.type
_entity_poly.pdbx_seq_one_letter_code
_entity_poly.pdbx_strand_id
1 'polypeptide(L)'
;MCTVMSEILCLLEYPKLYNNGIKITSQSYKNRTCKKVNEKNSINFIYESTIKSKTNNSWVYLMIIRNPIDRFISGFIDRCDNDHIDMSLPNYCYGCNRNLSCALNNIYTRMSLLFFNKYYLSKNSDDYHFAPQTWRCNLQNDFHLFTFLNYSQPSTFYYSLLGVLKEKNVEKTLINKISNELQFSRTYHSTINSKKHQKITKQLYNDPDLMALLIGSNKTESSSSSNVFNEASPMEWFCGNTSKERNASLNILIEGLVGKHLFKSNNPTTDNNEKNNKLSNIFSFDSYNGTHYVSGSIPFLHDVNRCCMDYFTCKIKNNETLDCGYPYYYCLGNTFTNIHNPIYILGYWLEFYKLTVDAYDHYLIIDSLNEDNF
;
A
#
# COMPACT_ATOMS: atom_id res chain seq x y z
N MET A 1 -7.61 -10.60 9.32
CA MET A 1 -6.97 -11.07 10.58
C MET A 1 -6.17 -12.32 10.27
N CYS A 2 -4.99 -12.51 10.87
CA CYS A 2 -4.22 -13.75 10.75
C CYS A 2 -4.87 -14.85 11.62
N THR A 3 -5.21 -15.99 11.03
CA THR A 3 -5.85 -17.10 11.76
C THR A 3 -4.97 -17.61 12.89
N VAL A 4 -3.68 -17.87 12.62
CA VAL A 4 -2.72 -18.36 13.62
C VAL A 4 -2.63 -17.43 14.83
N MET A 5 -2.61 -16.11 14.62
CA MET A 5 -2.59 -15.16 15.74
C MET A 5 -3.89 -15.11 16.52
N SER A 6 -5.03 -15.26 15.83
CA SER A 6 -6.32 -15.39 16.51
C SER A 6 -6.30 -16.60 17.45
N GLU A 7 -5.73 -17.72 16.98
CA GLU A 7 -5.61 -18.96 17.74
C GLU A 7 -4.60 -18.84 18.89
N ILE A 8 -3.48 -18.13 18.72
CA ILE A 8 -2.56 -17.85 19.82
C ILE A 8 -3.26 -17.04 20.92
N LEU A 9 -3.95 -15.95 20.55
CA LEU A 9 -4.69 -15.14 21.52
C LEU A 9 -5.80 -15.95 22.22
N CYS A 10 -6.47 -16.82 21.49
CA CYS A 10 -7.47 -17.74 22.04
C CYS A 10 -6.85 -18.73 23.04
N LEU A 11 -5.70 -19.33 22.70
CA LEU A 11 -4.98 -20.25 23.58
C LEU A 11 -4.53 -19.55 24.87
N LEU A 12 -4.06 -18.31 24.78
CA LEU A 12 -3.61 -17.54 25.95
C LEU A 12 -4.76 -17.23 26.92
N GLU A 13 -5.95 -16.86 26.41
CA GLU A 13 -7.11 -16.53 27.25
C GLU A 13 -7.88 -17.79 27.71
N TYR A 14 -7.96 -18.81 26.86
CA TYR A 14 -8.73 -20.03 27.11
C TYR A 14 -7.94 -21.32 26.87
N PRO A 15 -6.87 -21.59 27.65
CA PRO A 15 -6.02 -22.77 27.48
C PRO A 15 -6.78 -24.11 27.36
N LYS A 16 -7.84 -24.26 28.14
CA LYS A 16 -8.65 -25.50 28.23
C LYS A 16 -9.26 -25.92 26.89
N LEU A 17 -9.53 -24.97 25.98
CA LEU A 17 -10.09 -25.29 24.67
C LEU A 17 -9.10 -26.11 23.80
N TYR A 18 -7.80 -26.04 24.10
CA TYR A 18 -6.77 -26.71 23.31
C TYR A 18 -6.31 -28.05 23.90
N ASN A 19 -6.95 -28.54 24.96
CA ASN A 19 -6.61 -29.82 25.59
C ASN A 19 -6.93 -31.04 24.71
N ASN A 20 -7.89 -30.92 23.79
CA ASN A 20 -8.36 -32.03 22.95
C ASN A 20 -7.52 -32.24 21.67
N GLY A 21 -6.23 -31.91 21.70
CA GLY A 21 -5.33 -32.03 20.54
C GLY A 21 -5.55 -30.97 19.46
N ILE A 22 -6.35 -29.94 19.73
CA ILE A 22 -6.53 -28.80 18.82
C ILE A 22 -5.18 -28.08 18.65
N LYS A 23 -4.80 -27.86 17.39
CA LYS A 23 -3.60 -27.11 17.02
C LYS A 23 -3.97 -25.69 16.57
N ILE A 24 -3.14 -24.73 16.93
CA ILE A 24 -3.17 -23.33 16.51
C ILE A 24 -3.09 -23.23 14.97
N THR A 25 -2.34 -24.14 14.34
CA THR A 25 -2.08 -24.13 12.89
C THR A 25 -3.10 -24.90 12.06
N SER A 26 -4.00 -25.68 12.69
CA SER A 26 -5.00 -26.49 11.97
C SER A 26 -6.29 -25.74 11.66
N GLN A 27 -6.55 -24.61 12.30
CA GLN A 27 -7.81 -23.88 12.11
C GLN A 27 -7.83 -23.10 10.79
N SER A 28 -9.03 -23.00 10.20
CA SER A 28 -9.31 -22.15 9.05
C SER A 28 -9.99 -20.86 9.50
N TYR A 29 -9.98 -19.82 8.66
CA TYR A 29 -10.62 -18.53 8.99
C TYR A 29 -12.10 -18.68 9.40
N LYS A 30 -12.82 -19.62 8.77
CA LYS A 30 -14.25 -19.87 9.04
C LYS A 30 -14.48 -20.58 10.38
N ASN A 31 -13.54 -21.42 10.82
CA ASN A 31 -13.67 -22.35 11.95
C ASN A 31 -12.68 -22.05 13.08
N ARG A 32 -12.38 -20.77 13.34
CA ARG A 32 -11.52 -20.35 14.45
C ARG A 32 -12.12 -20.73 15.80
N THR A 33 -11.27 -21.16 16.75
CA THR A 33 -11.67 -21.66 18.07
C THR A 33 -12.40 -20.57 18.87
N CYS A 34 -11.87 -19.35 18.85
CA CYS A 34 -12.44 -18.18 19.52
C CYS A 34 -13.07 -17.19 18.53
N LYS A 35 -13.73 -17.66 17.48
CA LYS A 35 -14.31 -16.78 16.46
C LYS A 35 -15.22 -15.71 17.09
N LYS A 36 -14.96 -14.43 16.78
CA LYS A 36 -15.64 -13.25 17.35
C LYS A 36 -15.35 -12.96 18.84
N VAL A 37 -14.42 -13.68 19.46
CA VAL A 37 -13.95 -13.43 20.82
C VAL A 37 -12.54 -12.85 20.72
N ASN A 38 -12.28 -11.76 21.43
CA ASN A 38 -11.01 -11.01 21.37
C ASN A 38 -10.65 -10.49 19.95
N GLU A 39 -11.66 -10.25 19.11
CA GLU A 39 -11.51 -9.66 17.78
C GLU A 39 -12.14 -8.27 17.72
N LYS A 40 -11.36 -7.27 17.34
CA LYS A 40 -11.83 -5.88 17.16
C LYS A 40 -11.25 -5.29 15.87
N ASN A 41 -11.99 -4.35 15.27
CA ASN A 41 -11.56 -3.66 14.03
C ASN A 41 -10.80 -2.35 14.29
N SER A 42 -10.75 -1.90 15.55
CA SER A 42 -10.06 -0.71 16.02
C SER A 42 -9.46 -1.00 17.39
N ILE A 43 -8.41 -0.29 17.75
CA ILE A 43 -7.84 -0.34 19.11
C ILE A 43 -8.60 0.52 20.10
N ASN A 44 -9.59 1.32 19.67
CA ASN A 44 -10.30 2.27 20.53
C ASN A 44 -10.89 1.66 21.82
N PHE A 45 -11.15 0.35 21.83
CA PHE A 45 -11.61 -0.36 23.01
C PHE A 45 -10.66 -0.21 24.21
N ILE A 46 -9.37 0.06 24.00
CA ILE A 46 -8.42 0.31 25.08
C ILE A 46 -8.74 1.57 25.88
N TYR A 47 -9.43 2.54 25.24
CA TYR A 47 -9.84 3.79 25.86
C TYR A 47 -11.25 3.69 26.47
N GLU A 48 -11.94 2.56 26.30
CA GLU A 48 -13.24 2.32 26.93
C GLU A 48 -13.03 2.09 28.44
N SER A 49 -13.56 3.00 29.27
CA SER A 49 -13.40 2.99 30.74
C SER A 49 -13.88 1.70 31.42
N THR A 50 -14.73 0.93 30.76
CA THR A 50 -15.25 -0.36 31.23
C THR A 50 -14.25 -1.50 31.09
N ILE A 51 -13.21 -1.35 30.28
CA ILE A 51 -12.19 -2.39 30.07
C ILE A 51 -11.05 -2.13 31.05
N LYS A 52 -11.29 -2.40 32.34
CA LYS A 52 -10.19 -2.56 33.29
C LYS A 52 -9.27 -3.66 32.75
N SER A 53 -7.99 -3.35 32.54
CA SER A 53 -6.99 -4.39 32.27
C SER A 53 -7.14 -5.44 33.37
N LYS A 54 -7.38 -6.71 32.99
CA LYS A 54 -7.46 -7.82 33.96
C LYS A 54 -6.15 -7.99 34.75
N THR A 55 -5.09 -7.30 34.33
CA THR A 55 -3.79 -7.30 34.97
C THR A 55 -3.39 -5.87 35.29
N ASN A 56 -2.64 -5.63 36.37
CA ASN A 56 -2.02 -4.32 36.63
C ASN A 56 -0.95 -3.95 35.57
N ASN A 57 -0.75 -4.78 34.54
CA ASN A 57 0.28 -4.59 33.54
C ASN A 57 -0.26 -3.78 32.35
N SER A 58 0.61 -2.95 31.80
CA SER A 58 0.38 -2.26 30.53
C SER A 58 0.22 -3.26 29.39
N TRP A 59 -0.74 -2.95 28.51
CA TRP A 59 -0.93 -3.67 27.24
C TRP A 59 0.35 -3.66 26.41
N VAL A 60 0.61 -4.77 25.71
CA VAL A 60 1.62 -4.81 24.63
C VAL A 60 0.90 -4.89 23.31
N TYR A 61 1.26 -4.00 22.39
CA TYR A 61 0.70 -3.98 21.05
C TYR A 61 1.72 -4.60 20.10
N LEU A 62 1.39 -5.75 19.53
CA LEU A 62 2.26 -6.42 18.58
C LEU A 62 1.70 -6.24 17.17
N MET A 63 2.53 -5.73 16.27
CA MET A 63 2.23 -5.71 14.85
C MET A 63 3.12 -6.69 14.11
N ILE A 64 2.51 -7.67 13.46
CA ILE A 64 3.24 -8.66 12.66
C ILE A 64 3.31 -8.16 11.23
N ILE A 65 4.52 -7.88 10.80
CA ILE A 65 4.82 -7.44 9.44
C ILE A 65 5.37 -8.59 8.63
N ARG A 66 5.14 -8.55 7.32
CA ARG A 66 5.63 -9.51 6.34
C ARG A 66 6.10 -8.74 5.12
N ASN A 67 7.10 -9.28 4.41
CA ASN A 67 7.54 -8.77 3.12
C ASN A 67 6.30 -8.52 2.23
N PRO A 68 6.06 -7.28 1.79
CA PRO A 68 4.89 -6.93 0.99
C PRO A 68 4.76 -7.76 -0.30
N ILE A 69 5.89 -8.09 -0.93
CA ILE A 69 5.92 -8.90 -2.16
C ILE A 69 5.46 -10.33 -1.86
N ASP A 70 6.02 -10.99 -0.84
CA ASP A 70 5.59 -12.34 -0.44
C ASP A 70 4.13 -12.37 0.00
N ARG A 71 3.68 -11.31 0.69
CA ARG A 71 2.27 -11.15 1.05
C ARG A 71 1.40 -11.05 -0.19
N PHE A 72 1.78 -10.23 -1.17
CA PHE A 72 1.06 -10.09 -2.43
C PHE A 72 0.99 -11.43 -3.16
N ILE A 73 2.11 -12.13 -3.35
CA ILE A 73 2.15 -13.44 -4.02
C ILE A 73 1.23 -14.43 -3.33
N SER A 74 1.28 -14.47 -1.99
CA SER A 74 0.39 -15.32 -1.18
C SER A 74 -1.08 -14.96 -1.39
N GLY A 75 -1.43 -13.67 -1.45
CA GLY A 75 -2.79 -13.20 -1.72
C GLY A 75 -3.23 -13.50 -3.14
N PHE A 76 -2.36 -13.34 -4.13
CA PHE A 76 -2.62 -13.65 -5.53
C PHE A 76 -2.90 -15.14 -5.70
N ILE A 77 -2.08 -16.02 -5.11
CA ILE A 77 -2.36 -17.46 -5.20
C ILE A 77 -3.68 -17.82 -4.50
N ASP A 78 -3.99 -17.21 -3.34
CA ASP A 78 -5.23 -17.50 -2.63
C ASP A 78 -6.49 -16.99 -3.35
N ARG A 79 -6.42 -15.83 -3.99
CA ARG A 79 -7.59 -15.11 -4.55
C ARG A 79 -7.71 -15.19 -6.07
N CYS A 80 -6.61 -15.41 -6.78
CA CYS A 80 -6.51 -15.34 -8.24
C CYS A 80 -6.01 -16.62 -8.89
N ASP A 81 -5.23 -17.46 -8.20
CA ASP A 81 -4.73 -18.73 -8.73
C ASP A 81 -4.97 -19.92 -7.78
N ASN A 82 -6.15 -19.91 -7.16
CA ASN A 82 -6.64 -20.98 -6.30
C ASN A 82 -7.58 -21.88 -7.08
N ASP A 83 -7.24 -23.17 -7.19
CA ASP A 83 -8.03 -24.13 -7.98
C ASP A 83 -9.38 -24.45 -7.35
N HIS A 84 -9.62 -24.03 -6.10
CA HIS A 84 -10.90 -24.14 -5.40
C HIS A 84 -11.85 -22.97 -5.65
N ILE A 85 -11.39 -21.90 -6.33
CA ILE A 85 -12.22 -20.75 -6.66
C ILE A 85 -12.69 -20.89 -8.11
N ASP A 86 -14.00 -20.81 -8.30
CA ASP A 86 -14.58 -20.69 -9.63
C ASP A 86 -14.31 -19.29 -10.18
N MET A 87 -13.26 -19.19 -11.00
CA MET A 87 -12.84 -17.94 -11.63
C MET A 87 -13.86 -17.40 -12.64
N SER A 88 -14.89 -18.18 -13.02
CA SER A 88 -15.97 -17.66 -13.87
C SER A 88 -16.85 -16.62 -13.18
N LEU A 89 -16.78 -16.52 -11.85
CA LEU A 89 -17.48 -15.51 -11.08
C LEU A 89 -16.75 -14.15 -11.16
N PRO A 90 -17.40 -13.08 -11.66
CA PRO A 90 -16.73 -11.80 -11.98
C PRO A 90 -16.18 -11.06 -10.76
N ASN A 91 -16.60 -11.46 -9.56
CA ASN A 91 -16.25 -10.79 -8.31
C ASN A 91 -14.93 -11.26 -7.69
N TYR A 92 -14.25 -12.24 -8.30
CA TYR A 92 -12.98 -12.76 -7.81
C TYR A 92 -11.81 -12.25 -8.64
N CYS A 93 -10.69 -12.02 -7.96
CA CYS A 93 -9.46 -11.50 -8.56
C CYS A 93 -9.70 -10.22 -9.39
N TYR A 94 -10.61 -9.35 -8.96
CA TYR A 94 -10.95 -8.13 -9.71
C TYR A 94 -11.32 -8.37 -11.19
N GLY A 95 -11.89 -9.53 -11.52
CA GLY A 95 -12.25 -9.91 -12.90
C GLY A 95 -11.07 -10.33 -13.79
N CYS A 96 -9.88 -10.54 -13.21
CA CYS A 96 -8.66 -10.84 -13.94
C CYS A 96 -8.35 -12.33 -14.09
N ASN A 97 -9.19 -13.22 -13.55
CA ASN A 97 -8.93 -14.66 -13.51
C ASN A 97 -7.55 -14.95 -12.91
N ARG A 98 -6.68 -15.62 -13.66
CA ARG A 98 -5.29 -15.95 -13.28
C ARG A 98 -4.25 -14.99 -13.87
N ASN A 99 -4.66 -13.87 -14.47
CA ASN A 99 -3.74 -12.95 -15.12
C ASN A 99 -3.12 -11.97 -14.10
N LEU A 100 -1.81 -12.11 -13.89
CA LEU A 100 -1.04 -11.32 -12.93
C LEU A 100 -1.02 -9.81 -13.26
N SER A 101 -0.76 -9.47 -14.52
CA SER A 101 -0.69 -8.07 -14.97
C SER A 101 -2.02 -7.35 -14.83
N CYS A 102 -3.11 -8.00 -15.27
CA CYS A 102 -4.47 -7.47 -15.06
C CYS A 102 -4.75 -7.27 -13.56
N ALA A 103 -4.45 -8.27 -12.72
CA ALA A 103 -4.74 -8.18 -11.30
C ALA A 103 -3.97 -7.04 -10.63
N LEU A 104 -2.68 -6.86 -10.95
CA LEU A 104 -1.87 -5.75 -10.43
C LEU A 104 -2.42 -4.39 -10.85
N ASN A 105 -2.75 -4.22 -12.13
CA ASN A 105 -3.33 -2.97 -12.64
C ASN A 105 -4.68 -2.63 -11.96
N ASN A 106 -5.55 -3.63 -11.80
CA ASN A 106 -6.84 -3.46 -11.13
C ASN A 106 -6.68 -3.22 -9.62
N ILE A 107 -5.75 -3.89 -8.95
CA ILE A 107 -5.39 -3.62 -7.55
C ILE A 107 -4.89 -2.19 -7.42
N TYR A 108 -3.92 -1.79 -8.22
CA TYR A 108 -3.32 -0.46 -8.19
C TYR A 108 -4.40 0.61 -8.38
N THR A 109 -5.19 0.50 -9.44
CA THR A 109 -6.29 1.44 -9.73
C THR A 109 -7.31 1.48 -8.59
N ARG A 110 -7.70 0.32 -8.06
CA ARG A 110 -8.68 0.25 -6.99
C ARG A 110 -8.16 0.78 -5.66
N MET A 111 -6.90 0.53 -5.32
CA MET A 111 -6.27 1.09 -4.12
C MET A 111 -6.16 2.61 -4.26
N SER A 112 -5.71 3.12 -5.41
CA SER A 112 -5.68 4.56 -5.68
C SER A 112 -7.08 5.18 -5.54
N LEU A 113 -8.12 4.58 -6.14
CA LEU A 113 -9.50 5.06 -5.97
C LEU A 113 -9.96 5.03 -4.50
N LEU A 114 -9.65 3.97 -3.74
CA LEU A 114 -10.00 3.89 -2.31
C LEU A 114 -9.25 4.92 -1.46
N PHE A 115 -8.02 5.26 -1.84
CA PHE A 115 -7.18 6.23 -1.16
C PHE A 115 -7.67 7.66 -1.41
N PHE A 116 -7.81 8.03 -2.69
CA PHE A 116 -8.20 9.38 -3.10
C PHE A 116 -9.69 9.65 -2.93
N ASN A 117 -10.53 8.63 -3.11
CA ASN A 117 -11.99 8.80 -3.16
C ASN A 117 -12.71 7.87 -2.16
N LYS A 118 -12.43 8.10 -0.86
CA LYS A 118 -12.84 7.26 0.29
C LYS A 118 -14.33 6.89 0.33
N TYR A 119 -15.20 7.65 -0.32
CA TYR A 119 -16.66 7.56 -0.14
C TYR A 119 -17.42 6.79 -1.21
N TYR A 120 -16.81 6.42 -2.35
CA TYR A 120 -17.58 5.88 -3.49
C TYR A 120 -17.40 4.39 -3.77
N LEU A 121 -16.43 3.72 -3.13
CA LEU A 121 -16.18 2.31 -3.38
C LEU A 121 -16.47 1.45 -2.14
N SER A 122 -17.44 0.55 -2.28
CA SER A 122 -17.61 -0.55 -1.32
C SER A 122 -16.41 -1.49 -1.41
N LYS A 123 -15.74 -1.71 -0.28
CA LYS A 123 -14.64 -2.68 -0.16
C LYS A 123 -15.17 -4.10 -0.41
N ASN A 124 -14.45 -4.89 -1.20
CA ASN A 124 -14.78 -6.28 -1.47
C ASN A 124 -13.79 -7.23 -0.75
N SER A 125 -13.99 -8.54 -0.87
CA SER A 125 -13.13 -9.54 -0.23
C SER A 125 -11.68 -9.49 -0.71
N ASP A 126 -11.44 -9.12 -1.96
CA ASP A 126 -10.09 -9.05 -2.53
C ASP A 126 -9.32 -7.86 -1.95
N ASP A 127 -9.99 -6.74 -1.68
CA ASP A 127 -9.38 -5.57 -1.02
C ASP A 127 -8.80 -5.93 0.35
N TYR A 128 -9.46 -6.83 1.07
CA TYR A 128 -8.93 -7.31 2.35
C TYR A 128 -7.68 -8.21 2.20
N HIS A 129 -7.38 -8.73 1.02
CA HIS A 129 -6.15 -9.47 0.77
C HIS A 129 -5.02 -8.55 0.30
N PHE A 130 -5.34 -7.58 -0.56
CA PHE A 130 -4.33 -6.78 -1.26
C PHE A 130 -4.08 -5.39 -0.68
N ALA A 131 -5.05 -4.76 0.01
CA ALA A 131 -4.86 -3.42 0.56
C ALA A 131 -3.63 -3.35 1.50
N PRO A 132 -2.90 -2.23 1.53
CA PRO A 132 -1.78 -2.03 2.43
C PRO A 132 -2.15 -2.37 3.88
N GLN A 133 -1.26 -3.06 4.59
CA GLN A 133 -1.51 -3.40 6.00
C GLN A 133 -1.59 -2.13 6.87
N THR A 134 -0.90 -1.06 6.46
CA THR A 134 -0.88 0.25 7.12
C THR A 134 -2.24 0.94 7.13
N TRP A 135 -3.20 0.53 6.29
CA TRP A 135 -4.55 1.10 6.25
C TRP A 135 -5.48 0.54 7.33
N ARG A 136 -4.99 -0.34 8.20
CA ARG A 136 -5.79 -1.03 9.22
C ARG A 136 -5.48 -0.51 10.61
N CYS A 137 -6.43 -0.74 11.52
CA CYS A 137 -6.25 -0.51 12.96
C CYS A 137 -5.80 0.92 13.31
N ASN A 138 -6.16 1.93 12.50
CA ASN A 138 -5.75 3.32 12.70
C ASN A 138 -4.22 3.49 12.81
N LEU A 139 -3.46 2.63 12.13
CA LEU A 139 -2.00 2.55 12.29
C LEU A 139 -1.30 3.89 12.03
N GLN A 140 -1.82 4.73 11.12
CA GLN A 140 -1.28 6.08 10.88
C GLN A 140 -1.12 6.91 12.17
N ASN A 141 -2.04 6.76 13.13
CA ASN A 141 -2.04 7.51 14.39
C ASN A 141 -1.39 6.70 15.52
N ASP A 142 -1.60 5.39 15.50
CA ASP A 142 -1.24 4.50 16.61
C ASP A 142 0.09 3.76 16.38
N PHE A 143 0.83 4.07 15.31
CA PHE A 143 2.09 3.41 14.92
C PHE A 143 3.07 3.28 16.09
N HIS A 144 3.21 4.35 16.87
CA HIS A 144 4.12 4.45 18.02
C HIS A 144 3.80 3.49 19.16
N LEU A 145 2.58 2.93 19.22
CA LEU A 145 2.19 1.97 20.25
C LEU A 145 2.72 0.56 19.96
N PHE A 146 2.97 0.23 18.69
CA PHE A 146 3.24 -1.15 18.26
C PHE A 146 4.72 -1.51 18.32
N THR A 147 5.01 -2.68 18.88
CA THR A 147 6.26 -3.40 18.63
C THR A 147 6.11 -4.25 17.38
N PHE A 148 7.00 -4.04 16.40
CA PHE A 148 6.96 -4.71 15.11
C PHE A 148 7.71 -6.05 15.15
N LEU A 149 7.05 -7.12 14.73
CA LEU A 149 7.62 -8.46 14.62
C LEU A 149 7.67 -8.88 13.15
N ASN A 150 8.87 -9.12 12.62
CA ASN A 150 9.07 -9.40 11.19
C ASN A 150 8.95 -10.90 10.85
N TYR A 151 7.77 -11.33 10.42
CA TYR A 151 7.49 -12.71 10.01
C TYR A 151 8.30 -13.18 8.80
N SER A 152 8.83 -12.26 8.00
CA SER A 152 9.69 -12.59 6.84
C SER A 152 11.03 -13.19 7.25
N GLN A 153 11.39 -13.08 8.53
CA GLN A 153 12.54 -13.73 9.14
C GLN A 153 12.06 -14.67 10.24
N PRO A 154 11.59 -15.90 9.90
CA PRO A 154 10.96 -16.79 10.87
C PRO A 154 11.83 -17.08 12.11
N SER A 155 13.15 -17.19 11.93
CA SER A 155 14.10 -17.44 13.02
C SER A 155 14.08 -16.35 14.09
N THR A 156 14.06 -15.08 13.69
CA THR A 156 14.00 -13.94 14.61
C THR A 156 12.58 -13.70 15.10
N PHE A 157 11.58 -13.83 14.22
CA PHE A 157 10.17 -13.65 14.54
C PHE A 157 9.72 -14.50 15.73
N TYR A 158 9.98 -15.81 15.70
CA TYR A 158 9.54 -16.70 16.78
C TYR A 158 10.26 -16.39 18.08
N TYR A 159 11.56 -16.11 18.03
CA TYR A 159 12.31 -15.72 19.21
C TYR A 159 11.74 -14.44 19.84
N SER A 160 11.48 -13.40 19.05
CA SER A 160 10.90 -12.14 19.52
C SER A 160 9.49 -12.32 20.07
N LEU A 161 8.63 -13.10 19.40
CA LEU A 161 7.28 -13.38 19.89
C LEU A 161 7.31 -14.11 21.24
N LEU A 162 8.09 -15.18 21.35
CA LEU A 162 8.22 -15.95 22.60
C LEU A 162 8.85 -15.10 23.71
N GLY A 163 9.79 -14.21 23.36
CA GLY A 163 10.39 -13.23 24.27
C GLY A 163 9.35 -12.31 24.89
N VAL A 164 8.46 -11.72 24.08
CA VAL A 164 7.37 -10.86 24.57
C VAL A 164 6.41 -11.64 25.48
N LEU A 165 6.03 -12.87 25.11
CA LEU A 165 5.16 -13.70 25.94
C LEU A 165 5.80 -14.01 27.30
N LYS A 166 7.11 -14.30 27.31
CA LYS A 166 7.88 -14.54 28.54
C LYS A 166 7.94 -13.29 29.42
N GLU A 167 8.19 -12.13 28.83
CA GLU A 167 8.22 -10.84 29.54
C GLU A 167 6.88 -10.51 30.19
N LYS A 168 5.77 -10.89 29.53
CA LYS A 168 4.41 -10.71 30.05
C LYS A 168 3.95 -11.85 30.97
N ASN A 169 4.88 -12.66 31.48
CA ASN A 169 4.65 -13.74 32.44
C ASN A 169 3.63 -14.80 31.97
N VAL A 170 3.56 -15.06 30.66
CA VAL A 170 2.77 -16.17 30.13
C VAL A 170 3.37 -17.49 30.64
N GLU A 171 2.50 -18.41 31.06
CA GLU A 171 2.92 -19.70 31.60
C GLU A 171 3.83 -20.45 30.62
N LYS A 172 4.94 -21.01 31.14
CA LYS A 172 5.95 -21.72 30.34
C LYS A 172 5.36 -22.85 29.50
N THR A 173 4.33 -23.53 29.99
CA THR A 173 3.62 -24.62 29.29
C THR A 173 2.95 -24.11 28.00
N LEU A 174 2.30 -22.95 28.05
CA LEU A 174 1.67 -22.29 26.89
C LEU A 174 2.72 -21.80 25.90
N ILE A 175 3.79 -21.16 26.37
CA ILE A 175 4.91 -20.73 25.53
C ILE A 175 5.51 -21.91 24.77
N ASN A 176 5.76 -23.03 25.47
CA ASN A 176 6.28 -24.24 24.86
C ASN A 176 5.33 -24.83 23.80
N LYS A 177 4.01 -24.85 24.07
CA LYS A 177 2.99 -25.29 23.10
C LYS A 177 3.01 -24.41 21.84
N ILE A 178 3.01 -23.09 22.00
CA ILE A 178 3.09 -22.12 20.89
C ILE A 178 4.38 -22.35 20.09
N SER A 179 5.54 -22.44 20.77
CA SER A 179 6.83 -22.67 20.13
C SER A 179 6.84 -23.95 19.28
N ASN A 180 6.40 -25.07 19.86
CA ASN A 180 6.36 -26.35 19.17
C ASN A 180 5.42 -26.32 17.96
N GLU A 181 4.23 -25.75 18.10
CA GLU A 181 3.27 -25.73 16.99
C GLU A 181 3.68 -24.78 15.87
N LEU A 182 4.32 -23.65 16.17
CA LEU A 182 4.81 -22.72 15.15
C LEU A 182 6.07 -23.19 14.42
N GLN A 183 6.97 -23.91 15.10
CA GLN A 183 8.19 -24.43 14.49
C GLN A 183 7.93 -25.67 13.62
N PHE A 184 7.05 -26.57 14.06
CA PHE A 184 6.87 -27.88 13.44
C PHE A 184 5.59 -28.05 12.62
N SER A 185 4.66 -27.10 12.68
CA SER A 185 3.42 -27.17 11.89
C SER A 185 3.29 -25.98 10.95
N ARG A 186 2.71 -26.23 9.77
CA ARG A 186 2.33 -25.19 8.81
C ARG A 186 0.82 -25.18 8.65
N THR A 187 0.25 -24.02 8.37
CA THR A 187 -1.15 -23.92 7.98
C THR A 187 -1.39 -24.67 6.68
N TYR A 188 -2.54 -25.32 6.55
CA TYR A 188 -2.94 -26.08 5.36
C TYR A 188 -2.80 -25.30 4.04
N HIS A 189 -3.01 -23.98 4.06
CA HIS A 189 -2.92 -23.10 2.89
C HIS A 189 -1.54 -22.46 2.66
N SER A 190 -0.46 -22.98 3.26
CA SER A 190 0.88 -22.40 3.06
C SER A 190 1.37 -22.65 1.63
N THR A 191 1.53 -21.58 0.84
CA THR A 191 1.94 -21.66 -0.57
C THR A 191 3.44 -21.46 -0.79
N ILE A 192 4.22 -21.15 0.25
CA ILE A 192 5.61 -20.69 0.14
C ILE A 192 6.55 -21.64 -0.62
N ASN A 193 6.29 -22.96 -0.54
CA ASN A 193 7.07 -23.98 -1.23
C ASN A 193 6.40 -24.48 -2.53
N SER A 194 5.29 -23.89 -2.95
CA SER A 194 4.54 -24.34 -4.11
C SER A 194 5.22 -23.91 -5.42
N LYS A 195 5.06 -24.72 -6.48
CA LYS A 195 5.47 -24.37 -7.84
C LYS A 195 4.80 -23.08 -8.32
N LYS A 196 3.54 -22.85 -7.93
CA LYS A 196 2.79 -21.61 -8.22
C LYS A 196 3.49 -20.39 -7.62
N HIS A 197 3.91 -20.46 -6.36
CA HIS A 197 4.65 -19.37 -5.72
C HIS A 197 5.95 -19.07 -6.45
N GLN A 198 6.77 -20.07 -6.74
CA GLN A 198 8.01 -19.87 -7.49
C GLN A 198 7.77 -19.27 -8.88
N LYS A 199 6.71 -19.68 -9.57
CA LYS A 199 6.32 -19.13 -10.88
C LYS A 199 5.95 -17.65 -10.79
N ILE A 200 5.06 -17.27 -9.87
CA ILE A 200 4.64 -15.87 -9.70
C ILE A 200 5.80 -15.01 -9.21
N THR A 201 6.64 -15.52 -8.29
CA THR A 201 7.88 -14.85 -7.90
C THR A 201 8.74 -14.55 -9.13
N LYS A 202 9.04 -15.55 -9.96
CA LYS A 202 9.84 -15.35 -11.19
C LYS A 202 9.19 -14.35 -12.14
N GLN A 203 7.88 -14.40 -12.35
CA GLN A 203 7.17 -13.45 -13.21
C GLN A 203 7.32 -12.01 -12.70
N LEU A 204 7.13 -11.75 -11.40
CA LEU A 204 7.28 -10.42 -10.82
C LEU A 204 8.72 -9.90 -10.89
N TYR A 205 9.71 -10.73 -10.53
CA TYR A 205 11.11 -10.29 -10.52
C TYR A 205 11.70 -10.15 -11.93
N ASN A 206 11.13 -10.82 -12.94
CA ASN A 206 11.54 -10.70 -14.34
C ASN A 206 10.74 -9.64 -15.11
N ASP A 207 9.69 -9.07 -14.51
CA ASP A 207 8.85 -8.02 -15.10
C ASP A 207 8.92 -6.77 -14.21
N PRO A 208 9.87 -5.87 -14.51
CA PRO A 208 10.10 -4.72 -13.66
C PRO A 208 8.95 -3.71 -13.64
N ASP A 209 8.14 -3.65 -14.70
CA ASP A 209 6.96 -2.78 -14.75
C ASP A 209 5.88 -3.31 -13.78
N LEU A 210 5.69 -4.64 -13.74
CA LEU A 210 4.80 -5.26 -12.74
C LEU A 210 5.34 -5.11 -11.32
N MET A 211 6.66 -5.27 -11.12
CA MET A 211 7.27 -5.03 -9.82
C MET A 211 6.98 -3.59 -9.39
N ALA A 212 7.20 -2.62 -10.27
CA ALA A 212 6.98 -1.22 -9.99
C ALA A 212 5.55 -0.86 -9.66
N LEU A 213 4.58 -1.43 -10.37
CA LEU A 213 3.16 -1.30 -10.03
C LEU A 213 2.87 -1.83 -8.63
N LEU A 214 3.53 -2.92 -8.22
CA LEU A 214 3.34 -3.53 -6.91
C LEU A 214 3.97 -2.72 -5.77
N ILE A 215 5.21 -2.26 -5.95
CA ILE A 215 5.94 -1.47 -4.92
C ILE A 215 5.60 0.03 -4.98
N GLY A 216 4.92 0.47 -6.04
CA GLY A 216 4.63 1.86 -6.35
C GLY A 216 5.84 2.67 -6.84
N SER A 217 6.95 2.02 -7.19
CA SER A 217 8.26 2.63 -7.53
C SER A 217 8.87 1.98 -8.76
N ASN A 218 9.17 2.77 -9.79
CA ASN A 218 9.79 2.26 -11.03
C ASN A 218 11.32 2.23 -10.95
N LYS A 219 11.89 1.28 -11.71
CA LYS A 219 13.30 0.88 -11.83
C LYS A 219 14.33 2.01 -11.73
N THR A 220 15.34 1.82 -10.87
CA THR A 220 16.71 2.24 -11.22
C THR A 220 17.42 1.06 -11.90
N GLU A 221 17.65 1.16 -13.20
CA GLU A 221 18.60 0.30 -13.90
C GLU A 221 20.05 0.71 -13.54
N SER A 222 20.87 -0.31 -13.27
CA SER A 222 22.33 -0.35 -13.42
C SER A 222 23.16 0.84 -12.94
N SER A 223 23.72 0.73 -11.73
CA SER A 223 25.17 0.80 -11.60
C SER A 223 25.63 0.09 -10.33
N SER A 224 26.58 -0.80 -10.54
CA SER A 224 27.43 -1.41 -9.54
C SER A 224 28.02 -0.38 -8.58
N SER A 225 27.71 -0.46 -7.29
CA SER A 225 28.71 -0.36 -6.22
C SER A 225 28.05 -0.50 -4.85
N SER A 226 28.66 -1.39 -4.09
CA SER A 226 28.69 -1.53 -2.63
C SER A 226 28.14 -0.40 -1.76
N ASN A 227 27.37 -0.84 -0.77
CA ASN A 227 27.24 -0.27 0.59
C ASN A 227 26.56 1.10 0.70
N VAL A 228 25.36 1.12 1.28
CA VAL A 228 25.11 1.53 2.68
C VAL A 228 23.60 1.45 2.93
N PHE A 229 23.23 0.55 3.84
CA PHE A 229 21.96 0.60 4.55
C PHE A 229 21.90 1.89 5.37
N ASN A 230 20.81 2.66 5.29
CA ASN A 230 20.04 3.14 6.45
C ASN A 230 18.90 4.07 6.01
N GLU A 231 17.70 3.77 6.52
CA GLU A 231 16.62 4.73 6.81
C GLU A 231 16.19 5.69 5.68
N ALA A 232 15.35 5.21 4.76
CA ALA A 232 14.46 6.09 4.00
C ALA A 232 13.00 5.63 4.21
N SER A 233 12.20 6.56 4.73
CA SER A 233 10.78 6.48 5.10
C SER A 233 9.91 5.65 4.15
N PRO A 234 8.89 4.91 4.64
CA PRO A 234 7.92 4.24 3.78
C PRO A 234 7.32 5.25 2.79
N MET A 235 7.26 4.87 1.51
CA MET A 235 6.75 5.69 0.41
C MET A 235 5.41 6.34 0.75
N GLU A 236 5.46 7.62 1.08
CA GLU A 236 4.30 8.51 1.04
C GLU A 236 4.23 9.09 -0.37
N TRP A 237 3.05 8.99 -0.98
CA TRP A 237 2.81 9.53 -2.32
C TRP A 237 2.93 11.06 -2.30
N PHE A 238 3.14 11.66 -3.49
CA PHE A 238 3.30 13.07 -3.86
C PHE A 238 4.54 13.81 -3.29
N CYS A 239 4.84 14.97 -3.85
CA CYS A 239 6.21 15.48 -4.01
C CYS A 239 6.57 16.55 -2.98
N GLY A 240 7.79 16.49 -2.42
CA GLY A 240 8.27 17.41 -1.40
C GLY A 240 9.10 16.71 -0.33
N ASN A 241 10.02 17.47 0.28
CA ASN A 241 10.89 16.98 1.34
C ASN A 241 10.12 16.83 2.66
N THR A 242 9.16 17.73 2.90
CA THR A 242 8.33 17.71 4.11
C THR A 242 6.92 17.18 3.83
N SER A 243 6.28 16.58 4.85
CA SER A 243 4.86 16.16 4.76
C SER A 243 3.93 17.33 4.37
N LYS A 244 4.29 18.56 4.76
CA LYS A 244 3.56 19.78 4.39
C LYS A 244 3.67 20.09 2.90
N GLU A 245 4.88 20.10 2.34
CA GLU A 245 5.11 20.29 0.89
C GLU A 245 4.44 19.20 0.08
N ARG A 246 4.60 17.95 0.53
CA ARG A 246 3.89 16.82 -0.02
C ARG A 246 2.39 17.16 -0.08
N ASN A 247 1.73 17.42 1.05
CA ASN A 247 0.28 17.63 1.05
C ASN A 247 -0.13 18.81 0.15
N ALA A 248 0.68 19.87 0.11
CA ALA A 248 0.46 21.00 -0.77
C ALA A 248 0.56 20.61 -2.25
N SER A 249 1.54 19.79 -2.64
CA SER A 249 1.73 19.37 -4.04
C SER A 249 0.58 18.49 -4.52
N LEU A 250 0.09 17.58 -3.67
CA LEU A 250 -1.12 16.84 -3.98
C LEU A 250 -2.32 17.77 -4.12
N ASN A 251 -2.51 18.71 -3.19
CA ASN A 251 -3.64 19.63 -3.24
C ASN A 251 -3.62 20.46 -4.53
N ILE A 252 -2.47 20.96 -4.97
CA ILE A 252 -2.34 21.68 -6.24
C ILE A 252 -2.77 20.80 -7.42
N LEU A 253 -2.31 19.54 -7.48
CA LEU A 253 -2.72 18.62 -8.55
C LEU A 253 -4.21 18.30 -8.49
N ILE A 254 -4.77 18.06 -7.30
CA ILE A 254 -6.20 17.78 -7.14
C ILE A 254 -7.04 19.00 -7.51
N GLU A 255 -6.66 20.19 -7.07
CA GLU A 255 -7.34 21.44 -7.45
C GLU A 255 -7.24 21.71 -8.95
N GLY A 256 -6.10 21.39 -9.57
CA GLY A 256 -5.88 21.56 -10.99
C GLY A 256 -6.63 20.56 -11.84
N LEU A 257 -6.62 19.30 -11.43
CA LEU A 257 -7.48 18.26 -11.98
C LEU A 257 -8.92 18.72 -11.77
N VAL A 258 -9.49 18.60 -10.57
CA VAL A 258 -10.92 18.82 -10.29
C VAL A 258 -11.41 20.23 -10.64
N GLY A 259 -10.53 21.23 -10.74
CA GLY A 259 -10.88 22.60 -11.04
C GLY A 259 -11.54 23.31 -9.84
N LYS A 260 -11.16 24.57 -9.59
CA LYS A 260 -11.70 25.38 -8.48
C LYS A 260 -13.23 25.58 -8.55
N HIS A 261 -13.81 25.45 -9.75
CA HIS A 261 -15.24 25.64 -9.98
C HIS A 261 -16.12 24.49 -9.47
N LEU A 262 -15.63 23.25 -9.43
CA LEU A 262 -16.41 22.09 -8.96
C LEU A 262 -16.54 22.04 -7.43
N PHE A 263 -15.69 22.76 -6.69
CA PHE A 263 -15.75 22.85 -5.22
C PHE A 263 -16.46 24.10 -4.69
N LYS A 264 -16.64 25.15 -5.52
CA LYS A 264 -17.41 26.34 -5.13
C LYS A 264 -18.92 26.24 -5.38
N SER A 265 -19.41 25.21 -6.09
CA SER A 265 -20.82 25.11 -6.50
C SER A 265 -21.71 24.16 -5.67
N ASN A 266 -21.21 23.54 -4.60
CA ASN A 266 -22.02 22.65 -3.75
C ASN A 266 -22.39 23.25 -2.38
N ASN A 267 -22.66 24.55 -2.30
CA ASN A 267 -23.55 25.05 -1.26
C ASN A 267 -24.96 24.56 -1.61
N PRO A 268 -25.65 23.80 -0.74
CA PRO A 268 -26.88 23.11 -1.09
C PRO A 268 -28.01 24.13 -1.23
N THR A 269 -28.14 24.74 -2.41
CA THR A 269 -29.40 25.32 -2.84
C THR A 269 -30.24 24.19 -3.41
N THR A 270 -31.35 23.96 -2.72
CA THR A 270 -32.47 23.08 -3.06
C THR A 270 -32.79 23.08 -4.55
N ASP A 271 -32.24 22.13 -5.30
CA ASP A 271 -32.92 21.61 -6.47
C ASP A 271 -32.58 20.13 -6.67
N ASN A 272 -33.61 19.30 -6.50
CA ASN A 272 -33.55 17.86 -6.64
C ASN A 272 -33.59 17.54 -8.14
N ASN A 273 -32.45 17.32 -8.82
CA ASN A 273 -32.39 16.45 -10.03
C ASN A 273 -31.02 16.19 -10.71
N GLU A 274 -29.86 16.30 -10.06
CA GLU A 274 -28.60 15.82 -10.68
C GLU A 274 -28.05 14.54 -10.03
N LYS A 275 -28.58 13.40 -10.50
CA LYS A 275 -27.96 12.09 -10.33
C LYS A 275 -26.84 11.91 -11.37
N ASN A 276 -25.66 11.48 -10.92
CA ASN A 276 -24.63 10.75 -11.69
C ASN A 276 -23.59 11.51 -12.53
N ASN A 277 -23.02 12.62 -12.05
CA ASN A 277 -21.72 13.06 -12.57
C ASN A 277 -20.59 12.21 -11.98
N LYS A 278 -20.33 11.06 -12.63
CA LYS A 278 -19.16 10.18 -12.38
C LYS A 278 -17.89 11.01 -12.60
N LEU A 279 -16.96 11.02 -11.64
CA LEU A 279 -15.67 11.73 -11.74
C LEU A 279 -14.88 11.38 -13.02
N SER A 280 -15.09 10.19 -13.57
CA SER A 280 -14.52 9.75 -14.85
C SER A 280 -14.98 10.55 -16.07
N ASN A 281 -16.06 11.31 -15.95
CA ASN A 281 -16.58 12.17 -17.03
C ASN A 281 -16.01 13.59 -16.97
N ILE A 282 -15.28 13.94 -15.89
CA ILE A 282 -14.75 15.28 -15.68
C ILE A 282 -13.35 15.40 -16.32
N PHE A 283 -12.62 14.28 -16.43
CA PHE A 283 -11.35 14.19 -17.16
C PHE A 283 -11.39 12.98 -18.09
N SER A 284 -11.71 13.23 -19.36
CA SER A 284 -11.44 12.31 -20.45
C SER A 284 -10.01 12.57 -20.95
N PHE A 285 -9.08 11.66 -20.66
CA PHE A 285 -7.73 11.68 -21.20
C PHE A 285 -7.69 10.74 -22.40
N ASP A 286 -7.23 11.22 -23.55
CA ASP A 286 -7.04 10.38 -24.74
C ASP A 286 -5.60 9.87 -24.78
N SER A 287 -5.42 8.56 -24.98
CA SER A 287 -4.11 8.01 -25.32
C SER A 287 -3.78 8.36 -26.77
N TYR A 288 -2.57 8.89 -26.98
CA TYR A 288 -1.95 9.05 -28.30
C TYR A 288 -1.60 7.68 -28.89
N ASN A 289 -2.63 6.89 -29.21
CA ASN A 289 -2.68 5.69 -30.06
C ASN A 289 -4.05 5.05 -29.83
N GLY A 290 -4.88 5.01 -30.88
CA GLY A 290 -6.32 4.73 -30.89
C GLY A 290 -6.78 3.32 -30.46
N THR A 291 -6.22 2.78 -29.38
CA THR A 291 -6.65 1.53 -28.75
C THR A 291 -6.99 1.81 -27.29
N HIS A 292 -8.27 2.03 -27.03
CA HIS A 292 -8.96 2.06 -25.73
C HIS A 292 -8.09 1.80 -24.48
N TYR A 293 -7.69 2.87 -23.78
CA TYR A 293 -7.55 2.85 -22.33
C TYR A 293 -8.11 4.15 -21.76
N VAL A 294 -9.12 4.02 -20.90
CA VAL A 294 -9.66 5.13 -20.09
C VAL A 294 -8.61 5.47 -19.03
N SER A 295 -7.62 6.29 -19.38
CA SER A 295 -6.61 6.76 -18.43
C SER A 295 -7.27 7.80 -17.54
N GLY A 296 -7.70 7.42 -16.33
CA GLY A 296 -8.26 8.36 -15.36
C GLY A 296 -7.20 9.28 -14.74
N SER A 297 -7.63 10.14 -13.81
CA SER A 297 -6.73 10.98 -12.99
C SER A 297 -5.64 10.19 -12.24
N ILE A 298 -5.83 8.88 -12.05
CA ILE A 298 -4.91 8.01 -11.30
C ILE A 298 -3.60 7.73 -12.06
N PRO A 299 -3.61 7.21 -13.31
CA PRO A 299 -2.40 7.13 -14.12
C PRO A 299 -1.62 8.45 -14.22
N PHE A 300 -2.32 9.57 -14.39
CA PHE A 300 -1.67 10.89 -14.39
C PHE A 300 -0.98 11.18 -13.05
N LEU A 301 -1.66 11.03 -11.92
CA LEU A 301 -1.06 11.22 -10.60
C LEU A 301 0.13 10.28 -10.35
N HIS A 302 0.07 9.05 -10.87
CA HIS A 302 1.18 8.10 -10.81
C HIS A 302 2.39 8.59 -11.60
N ASP A 303 2.18 9.02 -12.83
CA ASP A 303 3.25 9.50 -13.70
C ASP A 303 3.91 10.75 -13.11
N VAL A 304 3.13 11.67 -12.56
CA VAL A 304 3.66 12.84 -11.84
C VAL A 304 4.47 12.39 -10.61
N ASN A 305 3.95 11.44 -9.83
CA ASN A 305 4.65 10.92 -8.67
C ASN A 305 5.96 10.22 -9.06
N ARG A 306 5.98 9.49 -10.18
CA ARG A 306 7.19 8.87 -10.74
C ARG A 306 8.23 9.95 -11.06
N CYS A 307 7.84 11.00 -11.77
CA CYS A 307 8.75 12.11 -12.08
C CYS A 307 9.40 12.68 -10.81
N CYS A 308 8.62 12.85 -9.74
CA CYS A 308 9.15 13.34 -8.48
C CYS A 308 10.11 12.35 -7.81
N MET A 309 9.78 11.06 -7.79
CA MET A 309 10.65 10.04 -7.22
C MET A 309 11.99 9.97 -7.95
N ASP A 310 11.99 10.06 -9.27
CA ASP A 310 13.19 10.07 -10.09
C ASP A 310 14.04 11.31 -9.80
N TYR A 311 13.40 12.48 -9.67
CA TYR A 311 14.04 13.74 -9.28
C TYR A 311 14.75 13.64 -7.91
N PHE A 312 14.02 13.23 -6.86
CA PHE A 312 14.60 13.12 -5.52
C PHE A 312 15.69 12.04 -5.44
N THR A 313 15.52 10.92 -6.15
CA THR A 313 16.54 9.87 -6.25
C THR A 313 17.81 10.38 -6.91
N CYS A 314 17.68 11.18 -7.98
CA CYS A 314 18.79 11.83 -8.64
C CYS A 314 19.52 12.78 -7.68
N LYS A 315 18.79 13.63 -6.93
CA LYS A 315 19.38 14.57 -5.95
C LYS A 315 20.17 13.84 -4.86
N ILE A 316 19.60 12.77 -4.30
CA ILE A 316 20.26 11.95 -3.26
C ILE A 316 21.51 11.29 -3.81
N LYS A 317 21.45 10.63 -4.99
CA LYS A 317 22.59 9.91 -5.56
C LYS A 317 23.75 10.84 -5.93
N ASN A 318 23.44 12.07 -6.33
CA ASN A 318 24.43 13.01 -6.83
C ASN A 318 24.83 14.07 -5.80
N ASN A 319 24.54 13.89 -4.50
CA ASN A 319 24.80 14.88 -3.45
C ASN A 319 24.32 16.29 -3.82
N GLU A 320 23.18 16.40 -4.50
CA GLU A 320 22.59 17.65 -4.99
C GLU A 320 23.43 18.43 -6.03
N THR A 321 24.52 17.83 -6.56
CA THR A 321 25.50 18.50 -7.43
C THR A 321 25.21 18.43 -8.93
N LEU A 322 24.34 17.53 -9.39
CA LEU A 322 23.96 17.39 -10.80
C LEU A 322 22.61 18.04 -11.08
N ASP A 323 22.42 18.48 -12.32
CA ASP A 323 21.15 18.95 -12.87
C ASP A 323 20.15 17.78 -12.95
N CYS A 324 19.40 17.60 -11.88
CA CYS A 324 18.27 16.68 -11.81
C CYS A 324 16.98 17.37 -12.29
N GLY A 325 16.99 18.70 -12.36
CA GLY A 325 15.86 19.53 -12.77
C GLY A 325 15.44 19.29 -14.21
N TYR A 326 16.40 19.21 -15.13
CA TYR A 326 16.09 19.08 -16.55
C TYR A 326 15.33 17.76 -16.85
N PRO A 327 15.79 16.56 -16.44
CA PRO A 327 15.01 15.33 -16.59
C PRO A 327 13.62 15.40 -15.93
N TYR A 328 13.54 16.04 -14.76
CA TYR A 328 12.27 16.21 -14.03
C TYR A 328 11.29 17.08 -14.81
N TYR A 329 11.75 18.21 -15.37
CA TYR A 329 10.96 19.11 -16.20
C TYR A 329 10.37 18.40 -17.42
N TYR A 330 11.19 17.63 -18.15
CA TYR A 330 10.72 16.86 -19.31
C TYR A 330 9.75 15.74 -18.92
N CYS A 331 10.01 15.05 -17.81
CA CYS A 331 9.11 14.01 -17.31
C CYS A 331 7.72 14.60 -17.00
N LEU A 332 7.68 15.72 -16.28
CA LEU A 332 6.43 16.42 -16.02
C LEU A 332 5.81 16.92 -17.31
N GLY A 333 6.57 17.59 -18.20
CA GLY A 333 6.07 18.07 -19.49
C GLY A 333 5.34 16.98 -20.27
N ASN A 334 5.97 15.81 -20.43
CA ASN A 334 5.37 14.65 -21.10
C ASN A 334 4.12 14.12 -20.38
N THR A 335 4.13 14.13 -19.05
CA THR A 335 2.98 13.68 -18.25
C THR A 335 1.78 14.61 -18.42
N PHE A 336 2.01 15.92 -18.49
CA PHE A 336 0.96 16.93 -18.62
C PHE A 336 0.47 17.10 -20.07
N THR A 337 1.31 16.85 -21.09
CA THR A 337 0.87 16.85 -22.50
C THR A 337 -0.06 15.69 -22.85
N ASN A 338 0.00 14.59 -22.09
CA ASN A 338 -0.92 13.46 -22.22
C ASN A 338 -2.34 13.75 -21.70
N ILE A 339 -2.62 14.96 -21.20
CA ILE A 339 -3.95 15.38 -20.78
C ILE A 339 -4.69 16.04 -21.95
N HIS A 340 -5.92 15.58 -22.23
CA HIS A 340 -6.76 16.25 -23.21
C HIS A 340 -7.11 17.66 -22.70
N ASN A 341 -6.72 18.69 -23.45
CA ASN A 341 -6.83 20.11 -23.07
C ASN A 341 -5.97 20.51 -21.85
N PRO A 342 -4.62 20.49 -22.00
CA PRO A 342 -3.70 20.79 -20.90
C PRO A 342 -3.77 22.26 -20.44
N ILE A 343 -4.42 23.15 -21.21
CA ILE A 343 -4.52 24.59 -20.92
C ILE A 343 -5.11 24.84 -19.53
N TYR A 344 -6.12 24.07 -19.10
CA TYR A 344 -6.76 24.26 -17.80
C TYR A 344 -5.87 23.86 -16.62
N ILE A 345 -4.93 22.94 -16.86
CA ILE A 345 -4.03 22.44 -15.83
C ILE A 345 -2.68 23.16 -15.89
N LEU A 346 -2.35 23.86 -16.97
CA LEU A 346 -1.05 24.53 -17.16
C LEU A 346 -0.68 25.48 -16.01
N GLY A 347 -1.64 26.26 -15.50
CA GLY A 347 -1.42 27.11 -14.34
C GLY A 347 -1.07 26.30 -13.08
N TYR A 348 -1.76 25.18 -12.86
CA TYR A 348 -1.51 24.27 -11.75
C TYR A 348 -0.23 23.47 -11.93
N TRP A 349 0.14 23.13 -13.17
CA TRP A 349 1.44 22.54 -13.51
C TRP A 349 2.57 23.48 -13.09
N LEU A 350 2.48 24.76 -13.45
CA LEU A 350 3.48 25.75 -13.06
C LEU A 350 3.59 25.88 -11.54
N GLU A 351 2.46 25.95 -10.84
CA GLU A 351 2.47 26.01 -9.37
C GLU A 351 2.99 24.73 -8.73
N PHE A 352 2.65 23.56 -9.29
CA PHE A 352 3.17 22.28 -8.86
C PHE A 352 4.68 22.17 -9.08
N TYR A 353 5.15 22.53 -10.27
CA TYR A 353 6.56 22.53 -10.62
C TYR A 353 7.36 23.46 -9.70
N LYS A 354 6.93 24.71 -9.53
CA LYS A 354 7.56 25.68 -8.60
C LYS A 354 7.62 25.17 -7.15
N LEU A 355 6.61 24.43 -6.71
CA LEU A 355 6.57 23.86 -5.36
C LEU A 355 7.56 22.70 -5.17
N THR A 356 7.89 21.99 -6.26
CA THR A 356 8.55 20.68 -6.19
C THR A 356 9.98 20.66 -6.71
N VAL A 357 10.37 21.64 -7.52
CA VAL A 357 11.75 21.80 -8.01
C VAL A 357 12.57 22.64 -7.04
N ASP A 358 13.82 22.25 -6.79
CA ASP A 358 14.77 23.07 -6.04
C ASP A 358 15.14 24.34 -6.83
N ALA A 359 15.40 25.44 -6.11
CA ALA A 359 15.71 26.72 -6.72
C ALA A 359 16.97 26.68 -7.60
N TYR A 360 17.98 25.88 -7.22
CA TYR A 360 19.21 25.72 -8.00
C TYR A 360 18.94 24.99 -9.32
N ASP A 361 18.16 23.90 -9.28
CA ASP A 361 17.77 23.16 -10.48
C ASP A 361 16.90 24.03 -11.41
N HIS A 362 16.01 24.84 -10.84
CA HIS A 362 15.22 25.80 -11.63
C HIS A 362 16.10 26.85 -12.33
N TYR A 363 17.11 27.37 -11.63
CA TYR A 363 18.09 28.29 -12.21
C TYR A 363 18.83 27.65 -13.38
N LEU A 364 19.32 26.42 -13.24
CA LEU A 364 20.05 25.71 -14.30
C LEU A 364 19.20 25.49 -15.56
N ILE A 365 17.92 25.16 -15.38
CA ILE A 365 16.99 25.02 -16.51
C ILE A 365 16.82 26.36 -17.24
N ILE A 366 16.64 27.47 -16.51
CA ILE A 366 16.50 28.79 -17.13
C ILE A 366 17.78 29.18 -17.86
N ASP A 367 18.94 28.95 -17.26
CA ASP A 367 20.25 29.26 -17.83
C ASP A 367 20.43 28.50 -19.16
N SER A 368 20.16 27.18 -19.16
CA SER A 368 20.21 26.33 -20.35
C SER A 368 19.22 26.78 -21.44
N LEU A 369 17.99 27.17 -21.08
CA LEU A 369 17.00 27.66 -22.06
C LEU A 369 17.36 29.03 -22.66
N ASN A 370 18.14 29.85 -21.94
CA ASN A 370 18.65 31.11 -22.47
C ASN A 370 19.82 30.88 -23.43
N GLU A 371 20.67 29.88 -23.18
CA GLU A 371 21.77 29.51 -24.09
C GLU A 371 21.25 28.96 -25.43
N ASP A 372 20.11 28.28 -25.45
CA ASP A 372 19.50 27.75 -26.70
C ASP A 372 18.73 28.80 -27.54
N ASN A 373 18.51 30.02 -27.01
CA ASN A 373 17.74 31.09 -27.65
C ASN A 373 18.57 32.33 -28.06
N PHE A 374 19.91 32.21 -28.07
CA PHE A 374 20.86 33.16 -28.66
C PHE A 374 21.88 32.42 -29.53
#